data_AF-A0A3E1P984-F1
#
_entry.id   AF-A0A3E1P984-F1
#
_cell.length_a   1.000
_cell.length_b   1.000
_cell.length_c   1.000
_cell.angle_alpha   90.00
_cell.angle_beta   90.00
_cell.angle_gamma   90.00
#
_symmetry.space_group_name_H-M   'P 1'
#
loop_
_entity.id
_entity.type
_entity.pdbx_description
1 polymer ?
#
loop_
_entity_poly.entity_id
_entity_poly.type
_entity_poly.pdbx_seq_one_letter_code
_entity_poly.pdbx_strand_id
1 'polypeptide(L)' 'MKHTSLDKEKVQVDFTSMNLPATVLNFRPEVYTDGDMFYCVIGAGTEQAIYGEGNTVEAALLNWEKAYHERSGK' A
#
# COMPACT_ATOMS: atom_id res chain seq x y z
N MET A 1 -15.54 -17.88 -13.75
CA MET A 1 -15.16 -16.46 -13.64
C MET A 1 -14.81 -16.21 -12.19
N LYS A 2 -13.57 -15.79 -11.90
CA LYS A 2 -13.14 -15.54 -10.52
C LYS A 2 -14.00 -14.40 -9.97
N HIS A 3 -14.81 -14.71 -8.96
CA HIS A 3 -15.51 -13.72 -8.16
C HIS A 3 -14.42 -12.95 -7.41
N THR A 4 -13.95 -11.83 -7.96
CA THR A 4 -13.19 -10.86 -7.16
C THR A 4 -14.19 -10.27 -6.18
N SER A 5 -14.18 -10.77 -4.95
CA SER A 5 -15.01 -10.27 -3.87
C SER A 5 -14.82 -8.75 -3.78
N LEU A 6 -15.93 -8.02 -3.77
CA LEU A 6 -15.94 -6.56 -3.77
C LEU A 6 -15.60 -5.97 -2.40
N ASP A 7 -15.19 -6.80 -1.45
CA ASP A 7 -14.90 -6.43 -0.07
C ASP A 7 -13.42 -6.07 0.07
N LYS A 8 -13.01 -4.96 -0.56
CA LYS A 8 -11.74 -4.33 -0.21
C LYS A 8 -11.89 -3.72 1.17
N GLU A 9 -11.49 -4.48 2.19
CA GLU A 9 -11.56 -4.02 3.58
C GLU A 9 -10.35 -3.15 3.89
N LYS A 10 -10.59 -1.97 4.47
CA LYS A 10 -9.51 -1.07 4.89
C LYS A 10 -8.84 -1.64 6.14
N VAL A 11 -7.53 -1.82 6.07
CA VAL A 11 -6.70 -2.34 7.16
C VAL A 11 -6.22 -1.19 8.03
N GLN A 12 -6.43 -1.29 9.34
CA GLN A 12 -5.84 -0.36 10.29
C GLN A 12 -4.36 -0.71 10.51
N VAL A 13 -3.47 0.15 10.03
CA VAL A 13 -2.02 -0.03 10.18
C VAL A 13 -1.52 0.79 11.35
N ASP A 14 -0.82 0.15 12.29
CA ASP A 14 -0.09 0.82 13.35
C ASP A 14 1.32 1.20 12.88
N PHE A 15 1.46 2.40 12.34
CA PHE A 15 2.75 2.94 11.89
C PHE A 15 3.73 3.26 13.04
N THR A 16 3.33 3.12 14.31
CA THR A 16 4.20 3.44 15.45
C THR A 16 5.00 2.26 15.96
N SER A 17 4.54 1.03 15.71
CA SER A 17 5.18 -0.20 16.17
C SER A 17 6.01 -0.89 15.08
N MET A 18 5.84 -0.52 13.82
CA MET A 18 6.54 -1.14 12.69
C MET A 18 7.86 -0.42 12.34
N ASN A 19 8.91 -1.19 12.04
CA ASN A 19 10.17 -0.67 11.53
C ASN A 19 10.07 -0.43 10.01
N LEU A 20 9.38 0.65 9.60
CA LEU A 20 9.11 0.98 8.20
C LEU A 20 10.01 2.10 7.68
N PRO A 21 10.22 2.20 6.35
CA PRO A 21 10.96 3.30 5.75
C PRO A 21 10.36 4.67 6.09
N ALA A 22 11.20 5.69 6.23
CA ALA A 22 10.77 7.04 6.57
C ALA A 22 9.71 7.59 5.61
N THR A 23 9.83 7.29 4.31
CA THR A 23 8.84 7.64 3.28
C THR A 23 7.45 7.09 3.64
N VAL A 24 7.38 5.81 4.02
CA VAL A 24 6.12 5.16 4.43
C VAL A 24 5.56 5.81 5.69
N LEU A 25 6.40 6.08 6.69
CA LEU A 25 5.98 6.70 7.95
C LEU A 25 5.49 8.15 7.80
N ASN A 26 6.07 8.88 6.84
CA ASN A 26 5.70 10.26 6.52
C ASN A 26 4.36 10.34 5.78
N PHE A 27 4.16 9.45 4.80
CA PHE A 27 3.00 9.51 3.91
C PHE A 27 1.80 8.67 4.39
N ARG A 28 2.06 7.63 5.20
CA ARG A 28 1.06 6.71 5.79
C ARG A 28 0.00 6.26 4.77
N PRO A 29 0.40 5.49 3.75
CA PRO A 29 -0.52 5.04 2.71
C PRO A 29 -1.72 4.29 3.26
N GLU A 30 -2.84 4.37 2.56
CA GLU A 30 -4.00 3.55 2.88
C GLU A 30 -3.74 2.11 2.47
N VAL A 31 -4.06 1.15 3.35
CA VAL A 31 -3.92 -0.28 3.08
C VAL A 31 -5.30 -0.93 3.02
N TYR A 32 -5.49 -1.77 2.02
CA TYR A 32 -6.68 -2.56 1.79
C TYR A 32 -6.29 -4.03 1.67
N THR A 33 -7.18 -4.94 2.03
CA THR A 33 -7.02 -6.38 1.81
C THR A 33 -8.05 -6.88 0.81
N ASP A 34 -7.66 -7.83 -0.04
CA ASP A 34 -8.55 -8.57 -0.94
C ASP A 34 -8.03 -10.01 -1.02
N GLY A 35 -8.75 -10.93 -0.36
CA GLY A 35 -8.31 -12.31 -0.15
C GLY A 35 -6.99 -12.36 0.64
N ASP A 36 -5.98 -13.01 0.06
CA ASP A 36 -4.66 -13.22 0.66
C ASP A 36 -3.64 -12.11 0.31
N MET A 37 -4.11 -11.00 -0.28
CA MET A 37 -3.26 -9.90 -0.72
C MET A 37 -3.62 -8.58 -0.05
N PHE A 38 -2.57 -7.78 0.20
CA PHE A 38 -2.64 -6.42 0.69
C PHE A 38 -2.25 -5.46 -0.42
N TYR A 39 -3.01 -4.37 -0.51
CA TYR A 39 -2.82 -3.29 -1.47
C TYR A 39 -2.62 -2.00 -0.72
N CYS A 40 -1.68 -1.21 -1.19
CA CYS A 40 -1.26 0.04 -0.61
C CYS A 40 -1.44 1.16 -1.64
N VAL A 41 -2.02 2.29 -1.27
CA VAL A 41 -2.25 3.39 -2.20
C VAL A 41 -2.19 4.76 -1.54
N ILE A 42 -1.67 5.73 -2.29
CA ILE A 42 -1.86 7.16 -2.04
C ILE A 42 -2.39 7.83 -3.30
N GLY A 43 -3.35 8.74 -3.13
CA GLY A 43 -3.94 9.49 -4.24
C GLY A 43 -4.85 8.66 -5.14
N ALA A 44 -5.55 7.66 -4.57
CA ALA A 44 -6.46 6.78 -5.31
C ALA A 44 -7.44 7.58 -6.18
N GLY A 45 -7.60 7.15 -7.44
CA GLY A 45 -8.48 7.82 -8.40
C GLY A 45 -7.84 9.00 -9.15
N THR A 46 -6.54 9.23 -8.96
CA THR A 46 -5.77 10.23 -9.72
C THR A 46 -4.73 9.56 -10.61
N GLU A 47 -4.31 10.22 -11.69
CA GLU A 47 -3.16 9.80 -12.50
C GLU A 47 -1.83 9.81 -11.70
N GLN A 48 -1.87 10.45 -10.53
CA GLN A 48 -0.76 10.54 -9.59
C GLN A 48 -0.74 9.44 -8.53
N ALA A 49 -1.67 8.49 -8.61
CA ALA A 49 -1.71 7.38 -7.69
C ALA A 49 -0.43 6.55 -7.78
N ILE A 50 0.13 6.21 -6.60
CA ILE A 50 1.20 5.23 -6.46
C ILE A 50 0.61 4.06 -5.70
N TYR A 51 0.81 2.86 -6.23
CA TYR A 51 0.30 1.62 -5.70
C TYR A 51 1.45 0.74 -5.23
N GLY A 52 1.19 -0.06 -4.21
CA GLY A 52 2.02 -1.20 -3.84
C GLY A 52 1.17 -2.41 -3.49
N GLU A 53 1.75 -3.60 -3.62
CA GLU A 53 1.08 -4.85 -3.28
C GLU A 53 2.01 -5.83 -2.57
N GLY A 54 1.42 -6.74 -1.79
CA GLY A 54 2.17 -7.77 -1.09
C GLY A 54 1.26 -8.77 -0.38
N ASN A 55 1.83 -9.90 0.03
CA ASN A 55 1.15 -10.92 0.83
C ASN A 55 1.12 -10.59 2.35
N THR A 56 1.71 -9.46 2.74
CA THR A 56 1.63 -8.87 4.08
C THR A 56 1.49 -7.37 3.96
N VAL A 57 0.99 -6.71 5.01
CA VAL A 57 0.92 -5.24 5.09
C VAL A 57 2.30 -4.61 4.87
N GLU A 58 3.34 -5.16 5.52
CA GLU A 58 4.71 -4.68 5.36
C GLU A 58 5.20 -4.81 3.92
N ALA A 59 4.99 -5.97 3.28
CA ALA A 59 5.39 -6.18 1.89
C ALA A 59 4.70 -5.18 0.93
N ALA A 60 3.41 -4.90 1.13
CA ALA A 60 2.68 -3.93 0.33
C ALA A 60 3.22 -2.49 0.52
N LEU A 61 3.57 -2.11 1.75
CA LEU A 61 4.15 -0.80 2.06
C LEU A 61 5.57 -0.64 1.49
N LEU A 62 6.40 -1.68 1.55
CA LEU A 62 7.74 -1.69 0.95
C LEU A 62 7.67 -1.66 -0.58
N ASN A 63 6.69 -2.34 -1.17
CA ASN A 63 6.46 -2.28 -2.61
C ASN A 63 6.01 -0.89 -3.05
N TRP A 64 5.10 -0.26 -2.30
CA TRP A 64 4.68 1.12 -2.53
C TRP A 64 5.85 2.11 -2.44
N GLU A 65 6.75 1.93 -1.47
CA GLU A 65 7.93 2.79 -1.31
C GLU A 65 8.86 2.71 -2.52
N LYS A 66 9.09 1.51 -3.06
CA LYS A 66 9.86 1.34 -4.30
C LYS A 66 9.22 2.09 -5.46
N ALA A 67 7.91 1.94 -5.65
CA ALA A 67 7.17 2.63 -6.70
C ALA A 67 7.22 4.16 -6.53
N TYR A 68 7.22 4.66 -5.29
CA TYR A 68 7.41 6.07 -4.99
C TYR A 68 8.79 6.59 -5.43
N HIS A 69 9.86 5.86 -5.13
CA HIS A 69 11.22 6.23 -5.52
C HIS A 69 11.41 6.18 -7.03
N GLU A 70 10.93 5.13 -7.69
CA GLU A 70 10.93 5.01 -9.16
C GLU A 70 10.24 6.19 -9.84
N ARG A 71 9.09 6.62 -9.31
CA ARG A 71 8.34 7.76 -9.85
C ARG A 71 8.97 9.11 -9.53
N SER A 72 9.55 9.26 -8.36
CA SER A 72 10.16 10.53 -7.92
C SER A 72 11.58 10.74 -8.46
N GLY A 73 12.19 9.70 -9.05
CA GLY A 73 13.56 9.73 -9.55
C GLY A 73 14.60 9.89 -8.43
N LYS A 74 14.26 9.45 -7.21
CA LYS A 74 15.08 9.54 -6.01
C LYS A 74 15.63 8.18 -5.60
#